data_AF-A0A382TNU1-F1
#
_entry.id   AF-A0A382TNU1-F1
#
_cell.length_a   1.000
_cell.length_b   1.000
_cell.length_c   1.000
_cell.angle_alpha   90.00
_cell.angle_beta   90.00
_cell.angle_gamma   90.00
#
_symmetry.space_group_name_H-M   'P 1'
#
loop_
_entity.id
_entity.type
_entity.pdbx_description
1 polymer ?
#
loop_
_entity_poly.entity_id
_entity_poly.type
_entity_poly.pdbx_seq_one_letter_code
_entity_poly.pdbx_strand_id
1 'polypeptide(L)' 'MKNIGLIGCGNITETYFRAQDYFNNITFIACADKFPDAANKCAEQYKIKSLSVDEILNDVDVDIILNLTIPQAHF' A
#
# COMPACT_ATOMS: atom_id res chain seq x y z
N MET A 1 6.66 6.19 -14.70
CA MET A 1 6.72 5.63 -13.35
C MET A 1 5.36 5.82 -12.73
N LYS A 2 4.78 4.78 -12.14
CA LYS A 2 3.45 4.79 -11.54
C LYS A 2 3.54 4.66 -10.03
N ASN A 3 2.86 5.55 -9.33
CA ASN A 3 2.81 5.58 -7.88
C ASN A 3 1.72 4.63 -7.38
N ILE A 4 2.11 3.70 -6.53
CA ILE A 4 1.26 2.65 -5.99
C ILE A 4 0.90 2.97 -4.55
N GLY A 5 -0.39 2.97 -4.25
CA GLY A 5 -0.92 2.90 -2.89
C GLY A 5 -1.30 1.45 -2.56
N LEU A 6 -0.93 0.97 -1.37
CA LEU A 6 -1.24 -0.39 -0.93
C LEU A 6 -2.31 -0.38 0.15
N ILE A 7 -3.38 -1.15 -0.01
CA ILE A 7 -4.41 -1.33 1.03
C ILE A 7 -4.37 -2.76 1.54
N GLY A 8 -4.14 -2.94 2.84
CA GLY A 8 -3.99 -4.24 3.49
C GLY A 8 -2.54 -4.56 3.82
N CYS A 9 -2.11 -4.17 5.01
CA CYS A 9 -0.74 -4.27 5.52
C CYS A 9 -0.49 -5.58 6.28
N GLY A 10 -0.99 -6.69 5.71
CA GLY A 10 -0.91 -8.03 6.31
C GLY A 10 0.38 -8.80 6.00
N ASN A 11 0.37 -10.09 6.29
CA ASN A 11 1.57 -10.95 6.23
C ASN A 11 2.21 -11.10 4.84
N ILE A 12 1.45 -10.97 3.76
CA ILE A 12 1.96 -11.17 2.38
C ILE A 12 2.50 -9.89 1.75
N THR A 13 2.37 -8.76 2.44
CA THR A 13 2.68 -7.42 1.93
C THR A 13 4.12 -7.28 1.46
N GLU A 14 5.07 -7.91 2.17
CA GLU A 14 6.49 -7.91 1.82
C GLU A 14 6.75 -8.41 0.40
N THR A 15 6.07 -9.49 0.00
CA THR A 15 6.24 -10.07 -1.33
C THR A 15 5.88 -9.08 -2.43
N TYR A 16 4.90 -8.20 -2.19
CA TYR A 16 4.46 -7.21 -3.18
C TYR A 16 5.33 -5.96 -3.17
N PHE A 17 5.85 -5.52 -2.02
CA PHE A 17 6.82 -4.42 -2.00
C PHE A 17 8.10 -4.74 -2.80
N ARG A 18 8.54 -6.00 -2.77
CA ARG A 18 9.66 -6.49 -3.60
C ARG A 18 9.39 -6.42 -5.11
N ALA A 19 8.14 -6.18 -5.54
CA ALA A 19 7.84 -5.99 -6.96
C ALA A 19 8.66 -4.86 -7.59
N GLN A 20 9.03 -3.83 -6.82
CA GLN A 20 9.90 -2.74 -7.29
C GLN A 20 11.30 -3.21 -7.72
N ASP A 21 11.80 -4.33 -7.19
CA ASP A 21 13.09 -4.89 -7.57
C ASP A 21 13.05 -5.52 -8.98
N TYR A 22 11.86 -5.92 -9.43
CA TYR A 22 11.64 -6.56 -10.73
C TYR A 22 11.08 -5.59 -11.79
N PHE A 23 10.33 -4.57 -11.36
CA PHE A 23 9.64 -3.65 -12.25
C PHE A 23 10.15 -2.22 -12.06
N ASN A 24 10.85 -1.70 -13.06
CA ASN A 24 11.45 -0.36 -13.04
C ASN A 24 10.45 0.78 -13.31
N ASN A 25 9.16 0.47 -13.42
CA ASN A 25 8.11 1.42 -13.79
C ASN A 25 7.09 1.68 -12.66
N ILE A 26 7.27 1.11 -11.47
CA ILE A 26 6.38 1.31 -10.31
C ILE A 26 7.14 1.78 -9.07
N THR A 27 6.47 2.58 -8.25
CA THR A 27 6.96 3.02 -6.94
C THR A 27 5.85 2.97 -5.91
N PHE A 28 6.04 2.29 -4.78
CA PHE A 28 5.09 2.41 -3.67
C PHE A 28 5.34 3.71 -2.90
N ILE A 29 4.29 4.49 -2.66
CA ILE A 29 4.40 5.80 -2.00
C ILE A 29 3.60 5.90 -0.70
N ALA A 30 2.60 5.04 -0.52
CA ALA A 30 1.71 5.06 0.63
C ALA A 30 1.11 3.67 0.90
N CYS A 31 0.74 3.43 2.15
CA CYS A 31 -0.08 2.29 2.53
C CYS A 31 -1.22 2.69 3.48
N ALA A 32 -2.25 1.88 3.50
CA ALA A 32 -3.39 2.00 4.40
C ALA A 32 -3.86 0.63 4.87
N ASP A 33 -4.47 0.60 6.05
CA ASP A 33 -5.10 -0.59 6.61
C ASP A 33 -6.30 -0.17 7.47
N LYS A 34 -7.26 -1.07 7.68
CA LYS A 34 -8.35 -0.88 8.64
C LYS A 34 -7.82 -0.71 10.06
N PHE A 35 -6.67 -1.29 10.36
CA PHE A 35 -5.97 -1.18 11.63
C PHE A 35 -4.80 -0.18 11.50
N PRO A 36 -4.90 1.03 12.07
CA PRO A 36 -3.87 2.07 11.92
C PRO A 36 -2.47 1.62 12.35
N ASP A 37 -2.36 0.80 13.39
CA ASP A 37 -1.07 0.27 13.85
C ASP A 37 -0.39 -0.61 12.80
N ALA A 38 -1.15 -1.35 12.00
CA ALA A 38 -0.61 -2.17 10.91
C ALA A 38 -0.09 -1.29 9.77
N ALA A 39 -0.85 -0.25 9.40
CA ALA A 39 -0.43 0.74 8.41
C ALA A 39 0.84 1.47 8.86
N ASN A 40 0.89 1.94 10.11
CA ASN A 40 2.05 2.65 10.66
C ASN A 40 3.32 1.79 10.65
N LYS A 41 3.23 0.53 11.09
CA LYS A 41 4.37 -0.41 11.07
C LYS A 41 4.85 -0.69 9.65
N CYS A 42 3.92 -0.89 8.71
CA CYS A 42 4.24 -1.09 7.31
C CYS A 42 4.93 0.13 6.71
N ALA A 43 4.36 1.32 6.92
CA ALA A 43 4.92 2.58 6.46
C ALA A 43 6.34 2.83 6.99
N GLU A 44 6.59 2.54 8.27
CA GLU A 44 7.92 2.62 8.88
C GLU A 44 8.91 1.65 8.22
N GLN A 45 8.50 0.38 8.05
CA GLN A 45 9.35 -0.66 7.46
C GLN A 45 9.75 -0.34 6.02
N TYR A 46 8.83 0.15 5.20
CA TYR A 46 9.06 0.43 3.77
C TYR A 46 9.35 1.89 3.47
N LYS A 47 9.38 2.77 4.49
CA LYS A 47 9.67 4.20 4.40
C LYS A 47 8.73 4.95 3.43
N ILE A 48 7.43 4.72 3.59
CA ILE A 48 6.35 5.32 2.80
C ILE A 48 5.35 6.05 3.71
N LYS A 49 4.35 6.73 3.14
CA LYS A 49 3.28 7.38 3.93
C LYS A 49 2.35 6.32 4.54
N SER A 50 1.98 6.49 5.81
CA SER A 50 0.84 5.79 6.43
C SER A 50 -0.39 6.68 6.29
N LEU A 51 -1.46 6.16 5.71
CA LEU A 51 -2.72 6.87 5.50
C LEU A 51 -3.90 6.00 5.98
N SER A 52 -5.04 6.63 6.25
CA SER A 52 -6.32 5.92 6.30
C SER A 52 -6.75 5.44 4.91
N VAL A 53 -7.70 4.50 4.87
CA VAL A 53 -8.27 4.00 3.60
C VAL A 53 -8.93 5.12 2.80
N ASP A 54 -9.64 6.04 3.47
CA ASP A 54 -10.28 7.16 2.79
C ASP A 54 -9.25 8.16 2.24
N GLU A 55 -8.18 8.42 2.98
CA GLU A 55 -7.10 9.32 2.54
C GLU A 55 -6.36 8.76 1.32
N ILE A 56 -5.96 7.48 1.32
CA ILE A 56 -5.20 6.91 0.20
C ILE A 56 -6.04 6.79 -1.09
N LEU A 57 -7.35 6.58 -0.97
CA LEU A 57 -8.27 6.52 -2.11
C LEU A 57 -8.51 7.91 -2.74
N ASN A 58 -8.29 8.99 -1.98
CA ASN A 58 -8.39 10.37 -2.45
C ASN A 58 -7.02 11.03 -2.69
N ASP A 59 -5.90 10.31 -2.49
CA ASP A 59 -4.56 10.86 -2.67
C ASP A 59 -4.26 11.01 -4.17
N VAL A 60 -4.14 12.26 -4.61
CA VAL A 60 -3.83 12.61 -6.00
C VAL A 60 -2.43 12.18 -6.45
N ASP A 61 -1.54 11.87 -5.51
CA ASP A 61 -0.21 11.32 -5.81
C ASP A 61 -0.27 9.82 -6.14
N VAL A 62 -1.35 9.11 -5.80
CA VAL A 62 -1.52 7.66 -6.04
C VAL A 62 -2.15 7.42 -7.41
N ASP A 63 -1.43 6.74 -8.31
CA ASP A 63 -1.95 6.36 -9.63
C ASP A 63 -2.78 5.07 -9.59
N ILE A 64 -2.39 4.11 -8.76
CA ILE A 64 -2.94 2.74 -8.73
C ILE A 64 -3.05 2.27 -7.28
N ILE A 65 -4.18 1.66 -6.94
CA ILE A 65 -4.36 0.94 -5.67
C ILE A 65 -4.09 -0.56 -5.87
N LEU A 66 -3.16 -1.08 -5.07
CA LEU A 66 -2.98 -2.51 -4.88
C LEU A 66 -3.77 -2.95 -3.63
N ASN A 67 -4.91 -3.61 -3.86
CA ASN A 67 -5.73 -4.17 -2.78
C ASN A 67 -5.21 -5.57 -2.36
N LEU A 68 -4.61 -5.66 -1.18
CA LEU A 68 -4.14 -6.89 -0.52
C LEU A 68 -4.96 -7.25 0.72
N THR A 69 -6.19 -6.76 0.82
CA THR A 69 -7.08 -7.14 1.92
C THR A 69 -7.54 -8.60 1.78
N ILE A 70 -8.22 -9.10 2.80
CA ILE A 70 -8.85 -10.43 2.75
C ILE A 70 -9.90 -10.49 1.63
N PRO A 71 -10.19 -11.66 1.03
CA PRO A 71 -11.13 -11.78 -0.08
C PRO A 71 -12.53 -11.19 0.18
N GLN A 72 -12.98 -11.21 1.43
CA GLN A 72 -14.27 -10.62 1.82
C GLN A 72 -14.31 -9.09 1.69
N ALA A 73 -13.16 -8.42 1.59
CA ALA A 73 -13.02 -6.97 1.49
C ALA A 73 -12.58 -6.49 0.09
N HIS A 74 -12.67 -7.35 -0.93
CA HIS A 74 -12.30 -6.98 -2.31
C HIS A 74 -13.40 -6.25 -3.08
N PHE A 75 -14.66 -6.41 -2.66
CA PHE A 75 -15.84 -5.90 -3.36
C PHE A 75 -16.49 -4.72 -2.64
#